data_AF-A0A7K4AC68-F1
#
_entry.id   AF-A0A7K4AC68-F1
#
_cell.length_a   1.000
_cell.length_b   1.000
_cell.length_c   1.000
_cell.angle_alpha   90.00
_cell.angle_beta   90.00
_cell.angle_gamma   90.00
#
_symmetry.space_group_name_H-M   'P 1'
#
loop_
_entity.id
_entity.type
_entity.pdbx_description
1 polymer ?
#
loop_
_entity_poly.entity_id
_entity_poly.type
_entity_poly.pdbx_seq_one_letter_code
_entity_poly.pdbx_strand_id
1 'polypeptide(L)'
;MDSGCRIEISYIDPETYTSIVNHDLRKSILRALYAMTVDKPISKQELADQLGIGYHQLSYQLSNQLIEFWTVEEERKVRGTRLELIRPNFPSSVFISLGRDGKIFIVDPLANLFGPLSIEGTRCDTCSPQEAKRCLSYVVGGCCFTGLPSDEEKTVLESNGRNEPFRAMDVAIICALRGVSTANRCIVSIPCDSCPFMRRAIRIDDELLTGDKS
;
A
#
# COMPACT_ATOMS: atom_id res chain seq x y z
N MET A 1 15.58 -3.80 -9.39
CA MET A 1 14.12 -3.79 -9.65
C MET A 1 13.52 -4.76 -8.64
N ASP A 2 13.16 -4.27 -7.45
CA ASP A 2 12.66 -5.10 -6.33
C ASP A 2 11.41 -4.48 -5.64
N SER A 3 10.96 -3.30 -6.08
CA SER A 3 9.98 -2.47 -5.35
C SER A 3 8.53 -2.98 -5.40
N GLY A 4 8.22 -4.06 -6.14
CA GLY A 4 6.84 -4.53 -6.33
C GLY A 4 6.55 -5.97 -5.89
N CYS A 5 7.56 -6.76 -5.52
CA CYS A 5 7.43 -8.23 -5.38
C CYS A 5 7.28 -8.69 -3.94
N ARG A 6 6.80 -7.79 -3.10
CA ARG A 6 6.65 -8.03 -1.67
C ARG A 6 5.40 -7.33 -1.18
N ILE A 7 4.75 -7.97 -0.23
CA ILE A 7 3.73 -7.37 0.63
C ILE A 7 4.46 -7.02 1.92
N GLU A 8 4.63 -5.73 2.16
CA GLU A 8 5.11 -5.21 3.45
C GLU A 8 3.90 -4.71 4.22
N ILE A 9 3.63 -5.25 5.40
CA ILE A 9 2.58 -4.72 6.27
C ILE A 9 3.23 -3.79 7.29
N SER A 10 2.80 -2.53 7.30
CA SER A 10 3.32 -1.50 8.21
C SER A 10 2.22 -0.99 9.13
N TYR A 11 2.53 -0.80 10.40
CA TYR A 11 1.58 -0.19 11.33
C TYR A 11 1.62 1.33 11.20
N ILE A 12 0.43 1.93 11.18
CA ILE A 12 0.23 3.36 11.40
C ILE A 12 -0.64 3.55 12.63
N ASP A 13 -0.34 4.56 13.42
CA ASP A 13 -1.13 4.87 14.60
C ASP A 13 -2.57 5.30 14.20
N PRO A 14 -3.55 5.18 15.11
CA PRO A 14 -4.94 5.54 14.80
C PRO A 14 -5.16 7.00 14.41
N GLU A 15 -4.33 7.93 14.89
CA GLU A 15 -4.44 9.35 14.55
C GLU A 15 -4.01 9.58 13.10
N THR A 16 -2.87 9.03 12.70
CA THR A 16 -2.39 9.02 11.31
C THR A 16 -3.41 8.39 10.38
N TYR A 17 -3.93 7.20 10.73
CA TYR A 17 -5.00 6.55 9.97
C TYR A 17 -6.22 7.46 9.78
N THR A 18 -6.75 8.01 10.87
CA THR A 18 -7.95 8.86 10.87
C THR A 18 -7.73 10.13 10.05
N SER A 19 -6.52 10.69 10.11
CA SER A 19 -6.15 11.87 9.33
C SER A 19 -6.22 11.59 7.82
N ILE A 20 -5.95 10.36 7.37
CA ILE A 20 -5.99 9.97 5.96
C ILE A 20 -7.41 9.63 5.53
N VAL A 21 -8.07 8.69 6.22
CA VAL A 21 -9.33 8.10 5.74
C VAL A 21 -10.51 9.06 5.79
N ASN A 22 -10.44 10.12 6.60
CA ASN A 22 -11.50 11.12 6.67
C ASN A 22 -11.28 12.29 5.69
N HIS A 23 -10.26 12.24 4.84
CA HIS A 23 -9.92 13.35 3.95
C HIS A 23 -9.63 12.88 2.52
N ASP A 24 -10.56 13.12 1.60
CA ASP A 24 -10.48 12.58 0.24
C ASP A 24 -9.25 13.08 -0.54
N LEU A 25 -8.87 14.34 -0.39
CA LEU A 25 -7.63 14.86 -0.99
C LEU A 25 -6.39 14.04 -0.56
N ARG A 26 -6.30 13.63 0.71
CA ARG A 26 -5.14 12.87 1.21
C ARG A 26 -5.12 11.46 0.63
N LYS A 27 -6.28 10.82 0.51
CA LYS A 27 -6.42 9.54 -0.20
C LYS A 27 -5.96 9.67 -1.65
N SER A 28 -6.42 10.71 -2.36
CA SER A 28 -6.04 10.97 -3.75
C SER A 28 -4.53 11.24 -3.90
N ILE A 29 -3.93 12.04 -2.99
CA ILE A 29 -2.49 12.28 -2.98
C ILE A 29 -1.72 10.97 -2.81
N LEU A 30 -2.07 10.15 -1.82
CA LEU A 30 -1.39 8.88 -1.58
C LEU A 30 -1.56 7.92 -2.76
N ARG A 31 -2.78 7.81 -3.32
CA ARG A 31 -3.05 6.98 -4.48
C ARG A 31 -2.19 7.40 -5.68
N ALA A 32 -2.21 8.69 -6.03
CA ALA A 32 -1.46 9.21 -7.17
C ALA A 32 0.04 9.08 -6.95
N LEU A 33 0.55 9.41 -5.76
CA LEU A 33 1.96 9.24 -5.43
C LEU A 33 2.42 7.78 -5.61
N TYR A 34 1.68 6.81 -5.07
CA TYR A 34 2.06 5.39 -5.17
C TYR A 34 1.94 4.85 -6.58
N ALA A 35 0.91 5.25 -7.34
CA ALA A 35 0.73 4.81 -8.72
C ALA A 35 1.83 5.38 -9.63
N MET A 36 2.02 6.71 -9.63
CA MET A 36 2.96 7.39 -10.54
C MET A 36 4.44 7.09 -10.26
N THR A 37 4.76 6.47 -9.12
CA THR A 37 6.14 6.17 -8.71
C THR A 37 6.48 4.69 -8.71
N VAL A 38 5.65 3.85 -9.35
CA VAL A 38 5.93 2.42 -9.52
C VAL A 38 7.29 2.22 -10.21
N ASP A 39 7.57 3.02 -11.24
CA ASP A 39 8.80 2.89 -12.04
C ASP A 39 9.91 3.89 -11.68
N LYS A 40 9.54 5.15 -11.38
CA LYS A 40 10.50 6.24 -11.17
C LYS A 40 9.97 7.29 -10.17
N PRO A 41 10.84 8.01 -9.45
CA PRO A 41 10.39 9.12 -8.62
C PRO A 41 9.87 10.27 -9.49
N ILE A 42 8.94 11.06 -8.93
CA ILE A 42 8.27 12.19 -9.60
C ILE A 42 8.52 13.48 -8.83
N SER A 43 8.40 14.64 -9.46
CA SER A 43 8.41 15.90 -8.73
C SER A 43 7.07 16.16 -8.02
N LYS A 44 7.12 17.00 -6.98
CA LYS A 44 5.90 17.53 -6.35
C LYS A 44 5.00 18.28 -7.34
N GLN A 45 5.58 18.94 -8.35
CA GLN A 45 4.79 19.64 -9.36
C GLN A 45 4.00 18.65 -10.24
N GLU A 46 4.65 17.59 -10.73
CA GLU A 46 3.97 16.54 -11.51
C GLU A 46 2.79 15.91 -10.74
N LEU A 47 2.99 15.64 -9.44
CA LEU A 47 1.91 15.13 -8.59
C LEU A 47 0.77 16.14 -8.40
N ALA A 48 1.09 17.43 -8.25
CA ALA A 48 0.08 18.48 -8.10
C ALA A 48 -0.75 18.64 -9.38
N ASP A 49 -0.08 18.62 -10.54
CA ASP A 49 -0.69 18.73 -11.85
C ASP A 49 -1.63 17.54 -12.10
N GLN A 50 -1.19 16.30 -11.80
CA GLN A 50 -2.02 15.09 -11.93
C GLN A 50 -3.29 15.16 -11.08
N LEU A 51 -3.23 15.79 -9.92
CA LEU A 51 -4.37 15.91 -8.99
C LEU A 51 -5.24 17.14 -9.27
N GLY A 52 -4.82 18.03 -10.18
CA GLY A 52 -5.51 19.30 -10.45
C GLY A 52 -5.54 20.24 -9.24
N ILE A 53 -4.51 20.20 -8.38
CA ILE A 53 -4.40 21.04 -7.17
C ILE A 53 -3.19 21.96 -7.23
N GLY A 54 -3.22 23.02 -6.42
CA GLY A 54 -2.08 23.95 -6.34
C GLY A 54 -0.85 23.32 -5.65
N TYR A 55 0.35 23.64 -6.13
CA TYR A 55 1.63 23.18 -5.55
C TYR A 55 1.71 23.43 -4.04
N HIS A 56 1.32 24.64 -3.58
CA HIS A 56 1.35 24.98 -2.15
C HIS A 56 0.40 24.12 -1.32
N GLN A 57 -0.77 23.79 -1.86
CA GLN A 57 -1.73 22.90 -1.20
C GLN A 57 -1.16 21.48 -1.07
N LEU A 58 -0.59 20.94 -2.16
CA LEU A 58 0.09 19.64 -2.11
C LEU A 58 1.23 19.66 -1.09
N SER A 59 2.13 20.63 -1.18
CA SER A 59 3.29 20.75 -0.30
C SER A 59 2.87 20.83 1.17
N TYR A 60 1.78 21.52 1.48
CA TYR A 60 1.23 21.58 2.83
C TYR A 60 0.75 20.20 3.32
N GLN A 61 0.00 19.45 2.50
CA GLN A 61 -0.45 18.10 2.88
C GLN A 61 0.74 17.16 3.08
N LEU A 62 1.70 17.18 2.16
CA LEU A 62 2.92 16.36 2.23
C LEU A 62 3.76 16.66 3.47
N SER A 63 3.98 17.93 3.81
CA SER A 63 4.85 18.30 4.93
C SER A 63 4.22 18.16 6.32
N ASN A 64 2.89 18.10 6.42
CA ASN A 64 2.22 18.08 7.72
C ASN A 64 1.49 16.77 8.00
N GLN A 65 0.67 16.31 7.06
CA GLN A 65 -0.30 15.23 7.30
C GLN A 65 0.16 13.91 6.70
N LEU A 66 1.03 13.98 5.68
CA LEU A 66 1.52 12.82 4.94
C LEU A 66 3.04 12.65 5.07
N ILE A 67 3.70 13.33 6.02
CA ILE A 67 5.17 13.39 6.12
C ILE A 67 5.83 12.01 6.20
N GLU A 68 5.16 11.03 6.82
CA GLU A 68 5.68 9.68 6.99
C GLU A 68 5.53 8.80 5.73
N PHE A 69 4.81 9.26 4.72
CA PHE A 69 4.48 8.44 3.54
C PHE A 69 5.39 8.69 2.34
N TRP A 70 6.23 9.73 2.35
CA TRP A 70 7.09 10.09 1.23
C TRP A 70 8.48 10.54 1.66
N THR A 71 9.44 10.44 0.74
CA THR A 71 10.80 10.96 0.87
C THR A 71 11.23 11.60 -0.44
N VAL A 72 12.26 12.44 -0.37
CA VAL A 72 13.04 12.86 -1.54
C VAL A 72 14.02 11.73 -1.88
N GLU A 73 13.90 11.17 -3.08
CA GLU A 73 14.83 10.15 -3.59
C GLU A 73 16.02 10.79 -4.31
N GLU A 74 15.74 11.78 -5.15
CA GLU A 74 16.75 12.42 -5.98
C GLU A 74 16.52 13.92 -6.01
N GLU A 75 17.61 14.67 -6.17
CA GLU A 75 17.57 16.10 -6.36
C GLU A 75 18.30 16.48 -7.62
N ARG A 76 17.63 17.24 -8.49
CA ARG A 76 18.18 17.70 -9.76
C ARG A 76 18.30 19.21 -9.77
N LYS A 77 19.40 19.74 -10.31
CA LYS A 77 19.50 21.16 -10.64
C LYS A 77 18.94 21.39 -12.03
N VAL A 78 17.86 22.17 -12.13
CA VAL A 78 17.25 22.55 -13.40
C VAL A 78 17.19 24.07 -13.47
N ARG A 79 17.90 24.66 -14.44
CA ARG A 79 17.92 26.12 -14.68
C ARG A 79 18.20 26.97 -13.44
N GLY A 80 19.09 26.51 -12.56
CA GLY A 80 19.46 27.21 -11.33
C GLY A 80 18.56 26.94 -10.11
N THR A 81 17.47 26.19 -10.29
CA THR A 81 16.57 25.78 -9.20
C THR A 81 16.79 24.31 -8.85
N ARG A 82 16.64 23.96 -7.56
CA ARG A 82 16.66 22.58 -7.06
C ARG A 82 15.27 21.98 -7.23
N LEU A 83 15.18 20.89 -7.97
CA LEU A 83 13.99 20.07 -8.16
C LEU A 83 14.13 18.80 -7.32
N GLU A 84 13.23 18.61 -6.37
CA GLU A 84 13.13 17.39 -5.57
C GLU A 84 12.24 16.37 -6.30
N LEU A 85 12.78 15.17 -6.52
CA LEU A 85 12.01 14.01 -6.97
C LEU A 85 11.68 13.15 -5.76
N ILE A 86 10.39 12.93 -5.57
CA ILE A 86 9.80 12.25 -4.43
C ILE A 86 9.25 10.87 -4.80
N ARG A 87 9.15 10.02 -3.79
CA ARG A 87 8.53 8.70 -3.87
C ARG A 87 7.96 8.29 -2.52
N PRO A 88 7.16 7.21 -2.44
CA PRO A 88 6.79 6.59 -1.20
C PRO A 88 7.99 6.17 -0.35
N ASN A 89 7.91 6.38 0.96
CA ASN A 89 8.89 5.85 1.92
C ASN A 89 8.94 4.33 1.87
N PHE A 90 7.78 3.70 1.71
CA PHE A 90 7.64 2.25 1.62
C PHE A 90 6.77 1.89 0.41
N PRO A 91 7.35 1.80 -0.81
CA PRO A 91 6.59 1.63 -2.05
C PRO A 91 5.72 0.36 -2.11
N SER A 92 6.12 -0.68 -1.38
CA SER A 92 5.41 -1.96 -1.35
C SER A 92 4.43 -2.09 -0.17
N SER A 93 4.36 -1.06 0.70
CA SER A 93 3.63 -1.18 1.95
C SER A 93 2.11 -1.13 1.77
N VAL A 94 1.47 -1.99 2.55
CA VAL A 94 0.08 -1.85 2.97
C VAL A 94 0.13 -1.42 4.43
N PHE A 95 -0.55 -0.33 4.74
CA PHE A 95 -0.61 0.16 6.11
C PHE A 95 -1.83 -0.41 6.80
N ILE A 96 -1.66 -0.80 8.06
CA ILE A 96 -2.77 -1.22 8.91
C ILE A 96 -2.77 -0.44 10.22
N SER A 97 -3.98 -0.23 10.75
CA SER A 97 -4.20 0.29 12.09
C SER A 97 -5.13 -0.62 12.86
N LEU A 98 -4.95 -0.70 14.18
CA LEU A 98 -5.73 -1.56 15.06
C LEU A 98 -6.70 -0.73 15.90
N GLY A 99 -7.98 -1.06 15.79
CA GLY A 99 -9.02 -0.57 16.69
C GLY A 99 -8.99 -1.30 18.02
N ARG A 100 -9.64 -0.70 19.03
CA ARG A 100 -9.72 -1.26 20.39
C ARG A 100 -10.42 -2.63 20.46
N ASP A 101 -11.30 -2.92 19.51
CA ASP A 101 -12.08 -4.16 19.46
C ASP A 101 -11.45 -5.24 18.56
N GLY A 102 -10.15 -5.15 18.26
CA GLY A 102 -9.48 -6.07 17.34
C GLY A 102 -9.86 -5.86 15.86
N LYS A 103 -10.57 -4.78 15.56
CA LYS A 103 -10.87 -4.37 14.18
C LYS A 103 -9.62 -3.87 13.48
N ILE A 104 -9.38 -4.37 12.28
CA ILE A 104 -8.26 -4.01 11.44
C ILE A 104 -8.74 -3.02 10.40
N PHE A 105 -8.03 -1.91 10.29
CA PHE A 105 -8.23 -0.91 9.26
C PHE A 105 -7.05 -0.94 8.30
N ILE A 106 -7.30 -0.72 7.01
CA ILE A 106 -6.33 -0.82 5.94
C ILE A 106 -6.23 0.49 5.17
N VAL A 107 -5.00 0.83 4.81
CA VAL A 107 -4.66 1.84 3.82
C VAL A 107 -3.70 1.18 2.81
N ASP A 108 -4.21 0.87 1.62
CA ASP A 108 -3.44 0.37 0.48
C ASP A 108 -3.56 1.39 -0.65
N PRO A 109 -2.65 2.38 -0.73
CA PRO A 109 -2.76 3.46 -1.69
C PRO A 109 -2.74 2.96 -3.15
N LEU A 110 -1.92 1.93 -3.43
CA LEU A 110 -1.78 1.37 -4.76
C LEU A 110 -3.06 0.66 -5.22
N ALA A 111 -3.77 0.02 -4.29
CA ALA A 111 -5.06 -0.62 -4.57
C ALA A 111 -6.27 0.30 -4.36
N ASN A 112 -6.04 1.55 -3.95
CA ASN A 112 -7.07 2.51 -3.58
C ASN A 112 -8.04 1.97 -2.51
N LEU A 113 -7.52 1.35 -1.46
CA LEU A 113 -8.32 0.84 -0.33
C LEU A 113 -8.04 1.70 0.91
N PHE A 114 -9.09 2.28 1.50
CA PHE A 114 -8.98 3.22 2.63
C PHE A 114 -10.15 3.04 3.60
N GLY A 115 -10.01 2.17 4.60
CA GLY A 115 -11.12 1.91 5.51
C GLY A 115 -11.01 0.62 6.33
N PRO A 116 -12.12 0.16 6.93
CA PRO A 116 -12.17 -1.11 7.65
C PRO A 116 -11.89 -2.29 6.71
N LEU A 117 -11.02 -3.22 7.12
CA LEU A 117 -10.64 -4.39 6.32
C LEU A 117 -11.85 -5.24 5.92
N SER A 118 -12.86 -5.32 6.78
CA SER A 118 -14.10 -6.08 6.53
C SER A 118 -14.99 -5.47 5.44
N ILE A 119 -14.78 -4.19 5.11
CA ILE A 119 -15.56 -3.47 4.08
C ILE A 119 -14.74 -3.37 2.80
N GLU A 120 -13.49 -2.92 2.91
CA GLU A 120 -12.62 -2.65 1.76
C GLU A 120 -12.00 -3.92 1.16
N GLY A 121 -11.76 -4.94 2.00
CA GLY A 121 -11.02 -6.12 1.61
C GLY A 121 -9.54 -5.83 1.35
N THR A 122 -8.94 -6.58 0.42
CA THR A 122 -7.51 -6.49 0.09
C THR A 122 -7.27 -6.50 -1.41
N ARG A 123 -6.12 -5.98 -1.86
CA ARG A 123 -5.69 -6.08 -3.27
C ARG A 123 -5.65 -7.52 -3.80
N CYS A 124 -5.44 -8.49 -2.92
CA CYS A 124 -5.42 -9.91 -3.26
C CYS A 124 -6.80 -10.49 -3.55
N ASP A 125 -7.90 -9.82 -3.21
CA ASP A 125 -9.27 -10.34 -3.41
C ASP A 125 -9.66 -10.43 -4.88
N THR A 126 -9.01 -9.62 -5.71
CA THR A 126 -9.18 -9.64 -7.16
C THR A 126 -8.53 -10.84 -7.87
N CYS A 127 -7.71 -11.64 -7.16
CA CYS A 127 -7.11 -12.85 -7.71
C CYS A 127 -8.15 -13.99 -7.79
N SER A 128 -8.05 -14.83 -8.82
CA SER A 128 -8.81 -16.09 -8.88
C SER A 128 -8.38 -17.06 -7.76
N PRO A 129 -9.21 -18.05 -7.40
CA PRO A 129 -8.85 -19.04 -6.38
C PRO A 129 -7.56 -19.81 -6.68
N GLN A 130 -7.30 -20.12 -7.96
CA GLN A 130 -6.09 -20.83 -8.37
C GLN A 130 -4.83 -19.96 -8.24
N GLU A 131 -4.92 -18.68 -8.63
CA GLU A 131 -3.82 -17.72 -8.48
C GLU A 131 -3.51 -17.46 -7.01
N ALA A 132 -4.55 -17.27 -6.19
CA ALA A 132 -4.41 -17.08 -4.75
C ALA A 132 -3.74 -18.29 -4.09
N LYS A 133 -4.14 -19.51 -4.45
CA LYS A 133 -3.52 -20.74 -3.94
C LYS A 133 -2.05 -20.85 -4.34
N ARG A 134 -1.70 -20.61 -5.61
CA ARG A 134 -0.30 -20.63 -6.09
C ARG A 134 0.56 -19.59 -5.37
N CYS A 135 0.04 -18.38 -5.23
CA CYS A 135 0.70 -17.30 -4.50
C CYS A 135 0.92 -17.68 -3.03
N LEU A 136 -0.10 -18.22 -2.35
CA LEU A 136 0.03 -18.69 -0.98
C LEU A 136 1.08 -19.81 -0.85
N SER A 137 1.08 -20.79 -1.75
CA SER A 137 2.11 -21.85 -1.75
C SER A 137 3.53 -21.29 -1.90
N TYR A 138 3.71 -20.26 -2.72
CA TYR A 138 4.99 -19.56 -2.84
C TYR A 138 5.38 -18.88 -1.53
N VAL A 139 4.44 -18.17 -0.89
CA VAL A 139 4.66 -17.50 0.41
C VAL A 139 5.05 -18.51 1.48
N VAL A 140 4.32 -19.62 1.59
CA VAL A 140 4.56 -20.68 2.59
C VAL A 140 5.93 -21.33 2.41
N GLY A 141 6.41 -21.46 1.17
CA GLY A 141 7.75 -21.97 0.86
C GLY A 141 8.88 -20.96 1.04
N GLY A 142 8.57 -19.69 1.35
CA GLY A 142 9.56 -18.61 1.48
C GLY A 142 10.26 -18.60 2.85
N CYS A 143 11.44 -17.97 2.90
CA CYS A 143 12.29 -17.94 4.10
C CYS A 143 11.74 -17.12 5.29
N CYS A 144 10.80 -16.19 5.03
CA CYS A 144 10.25 -15.29 6.05
C CYS A 144 8.83 -15.69 6.51
N PHE A 145 8.36 -16.90 6.17
CA PHE A 145 7.04 -17.37 6.56
C PHE A 145 7.01 -17.76 8.05
N THR A 146 6.13 -17.14 8.83
CA THR A 146 6.03 -17.36 10.28
C THR A 146 4.99 -18.41 10.68
N GLY A 147 4.41 -19.13 9.71
CA GLY A 147 3.37 -20.13 9.94
C GLY A 147 1.97 -19.65 9.55
N LEU A 148 1.06 -20.61 9.32
CA LEU A 148 -0.35 -20.32 9.05
C LEU A 148 -1.04 -19.74 10.30
N PRO A 149 -2.18 -19.04 10.15
CA PRO A 149 -2.95 -18.54 11.28
C PRO A 149 -3.36 -19.68 12.24
N SER A 150 -3.16 -19.49 13.54
CA SER A 150 -3.73 -20.31 14.62
C SER A 150 -5.24 -20.12 14.71
N ASP A 151 -5.96 -20.96 15.45
CA ASP A 151 -7.42 -20.86 15.56
C ASP A 151 -7.88 -19.50 16.16
N GLU A 152 -7.10 -18.94 17.08
CA GLU A 152 -7.33 -17.59 17.63
C GLU A 152 -7.14 -16.51 16.56
N GLU A 153 -6.08 -16.62 15.75
CA GLU A 153 -5.80 -15.68 14.67
C GLU A 153 -6.81 -15.79 13.53
N LYS A 154 -7.34 -17.00 13.26
CA LYS A 154 -8.47 -17.20 12.35
C LYS A 154 -9.70 -16.44 12.84
N THR A 155 -10.01 -16.50 14.13
CA THR A 155 -11.12 -15.74 14.70
C THR A 155 -10.94 -14.24 14.50
N VAL A 156 -9.72 -13.72 14.65
CA VAL A 156 -9.40 -12.30 14.34
C VAL A 156 -9.66 -11.99 12.87
N LEU A 157 -9.18 -12.83 11.95
CA LEU A 157 -9.41 -12.68 10.51
C LEU A 157 -10.91 -12.71 10.16
N GLU A 158 -11.65 -13.69 10.67
CA GLU A 158 -13.09 -13.87 10.44
C GLU A 158 -13.89 -12.66 10.94
N SER A 159 -13.56 -12.14 12.13
CA SER A 159 -14.19 -10.92 12.67
C SER A 159 -13.92 -9.67 11.83
N ASN A 160 -12.91 -9.72 10.96
CA ASN A 160 -12.53 -8.71 9.99
C ASN A 160 -12.92 -9.11 8.55
N GLY A 161 -13.86 -10.04 8.38
CA GLY A 161 -14.41 -10.43 7.08
C GLY A 161 -13.49 -11.31 6.23
N ARG A 162 -12.45 -11.92 6.83
CA ARG A 162 -11.45 -12.75 6.16
C ARG A 162 -11.67 -14.22 6.55
N ASN A 163 -12.25 -14.99 5.63
CA ASN A 163 -12.57 -16.41 5.85
C ASN A 163 -11.65 -17.31 5.01
N GLU A 164 -11.57 -18.60 5.37
CA GLU A 164 -10.90 -19.60 4.54
C GLU A 164 -11.57 -19.75 3.16
N PRO A 165 -10.80 -20.03 2.09
CA PRO A 165 -9.35 -20.20 2.07
C PRO A 165 -8.60 -18.86 2.15
N PHE A 166 -7.64 -18.77 3.07
CA PHE A 166 -6.81 -17.58 3.23
C PHE A 166 -5.93 -17.31 2.02
N ARG A 167 -5.63 -16.03 1.79
CA ARG A 167 -4.74 -15.54 0.73
C ARG A 167 -3.42 -15.08 1.34
N ALA A 168 -2.44 -14.81 0.47
CA ALA A 168 -1.13 -14.30 0.88
C ALA A 168 -1.21 -13.03 1.76
N MET A 169 -2.15 -12.11 1.47
CA MET A 169 -2.36 -10.91 2.28
C MET A 169 -2.84 -11.23 3.69
N ASP A 170 -3.74 -12.20 3.85
CA ASP A 170 -4.28 -12.58 5.18
C ASP A 170 -3.16 -13.12 6.08
N VAL A 171 -2.28 -13.94 5.51
CA VAL A 171 -1.08 -14.44 6.19
C VAL A 171 -0.12 -13.29 6.51
N ALA A 172 0.09 -12.35 5.59
CA ALA A 172 0.96 -11.20 5.83
C ALA A 172 0.43 -10.31 6.96
N ILE A 173 -0.88 -10.11 7.04
CA ILE A 173 -1.55 -9.37 8.14
C ILE A 173 -1.30 -10.09 9.47
N ILE A 174 -1.56 -11.40 9.57
CA ILE A 174 -1.31 -12.15 10.81
C ILE A 174 0.16 -12.13 11.21
N CYS A 175 1.06 -12.33 10.25
CA CYS A 175 2.50 -12.23 10.48
C CYS A 175 2.89 -10.85 11.02
N ALA A 176 2.27 -9.77 10.53
CA ALA A 176 2.47 -8.44 11.08
C ALA A 176 1.89 -8.33 12.51
N LEU A 177 0.74 -8.92 12.80
CA LEU A 177 0.10 -8.88 14.13
C LEU A 177 0.98 -9.57 15.18
N ARG A 178 1.56 -10.72 14.84
CA ARG A 178 2.57 -11.39 15.66
C ARG A 178 3.78 -10.49 15.94
N GLY A 179 4.15 -9.65 14.97
CA GLY A 179 5.28 -8.72 15.04
C GLY A 179 5.06 -7.47 15.88
N VAL A 180 3.81 -7.11 16.24
CA VAL A 180 3.48 -5.85 16.96
C VAL A 180 4.27 -5.70 18.24
N SER A 181 4.34 -6.76 19.05
CA SER A 181 5.04 -6.75 20.34
C SER A 181 6.56 -6.67 20.23
N THR A 182 7.11 -6.96 19.04
CA THR A 182 8.56 -7.04 18.80
C THR A 182 9.08 -5.95 17.85
N ALA A 183 8.21 -5.05 17.39
CA ALA A 183 8.50 -4.04 16.36
C ALA A 183 9.05 -4.63 15.04
N ASN A 184 8.84 -5.92 14.81
CA ASN A 184 9.28 -6.59 13.60
C ASN A 184 8.27 -6.32 12.47
N ARG A 185 8.78 -5.86 11.33
CA ARG A 185 7.98 -5.70 10.11
C ARG A 185 7.76 -7.06 9.46
N CYS A 186 6.53 -7.34 9.06
CA CYS A 186 6.27 -8.52 8.24
C CYS A 186 6.44 -8.17 6.76
N ILE A 187 7.39 -8.84 6.11
CA ILE A 187 7.62 -8.74 4.67
C ILE A 187 7.44 -10.13 4.07
N VAL A 188 6.46 -10.25 3.18
CA VAL A 188 6.15 -11.48 2.47
C VAL A 188 6.46 -11.31 0.99
N SER A 189 7.38 -12.11 0.45
CA SER A 189 7.66 -12.12 -0.99
C SER A 189 6.53 -12.78 -1.76
N ILE A 190 6.13 -12.17 -2.88
CA ILE A 190 5.11 -12.70 -3.80
C ILE A 190 5.70 -12.89 -5.20
N PRO A 191 5.19 -13.84 -6.00
CA PRO A 191 5.68 -14.07 -7.35
C PRO A 191 5.17 -12.98 -8.30
N CYS A 192 5.89 -11.85 -8.34
CA CYS A 192 5.62 -10.64 -9.13
C CYS A 192 5.13 -10.92 -10.54
N ASP A 193 5.91 -11.72 -11.28
CA ASP A 193 5.66 -12.02 -12.68
C ASP A 193 4.31 -12.71 -12.90
N SER A 194 3.76 -13.35 -11.87
CA SER A 194 2.47 -14.03 -11.90
C SER A 194 1.37 -13.33 -11.11
N CYS A 195 1.65 -12.21 -10.44
CA CYS A 195 0.69 -11.48 -9.62
C CYS A 195 -0.26 -10.65 -10.52
N PRO A 196 -1.56 -10.97 -10.57
CA PRO A 196 -2.51 -10.26 -11.45
C PRO A 196 -2.71 -8.79 -11.04
N PHE A 197 -2.57 -8.49 -9.75
CA PHE A 197 -2.63 -7.12 -9.26
C PHE A 197 -1.42 -6.31 -9.74
N MET A 198 -0.20 -6.80 -9.53
CA MET A 198 1.01 -6.07 -9.93
C MET A 198 1.08 -5.87 -11.45
N ARG A 199 0.71 -6.89 -12.24
CA ARG A 199 0.61 -6.75 -13.70
C ARG A 199 -0.36 -5.66 -14.15
N ARG A 200 -1.42 -5.41 -13.39
CA ARG A 200 -2.40 -4.34 -13.67
C ARG A 200 -1.94 -3.00 -13.12
N ALA A 201 -1.39 -2.95 -11.91
CA ALA A 201 -0.89 -1.73 -11.30
C ALA A 201 0.20 -1.07 -12.16
N ILE A 202 1.08 -1.88 -12.76
CA ILE A 202 2.07 -1.42 -13.75
C ILE A 202 1.41 -0.86 -15.03
N ARG A 203 0.20 -1.30 -15.38
CA ARG A 203 -0.55 -0.85 -16.57
C ARG A 203 -1.47 0.34 -16.31
N ILE A 204 -1.84 0.63 -15.05
CA ILE A 204 -2.69 1.79 -14.71
C ILE A 204 -2.01 3.11 -15.13
N ASP A 205 -0.68 3.14 -15.21
CA ASP A 205 0.07 4.28 -15.75
C ASP A 205 -0.27 4.59 -17.22
N ASP A 206 -0.54 3.59 -18.07
CA ASP A 206 -0.85 3.84 -19.49
C ASP A 206 -2.24 4.50 -19.68
N GLU A 207 -3.20 4.19 -18.80
CA GLU A 207 -4.55 4.74 -18.85
C GLU A 207 -4.65 6.11 -18.16
N LEU A 208 -3.92 6.34 -17.07
CA LEU A 208 -3.84 7.65 -16.42
C LEU A 208 -3.09 8.71 -17.25
N LEU A 209 -2.20 8.28 -18.17
CA LEU A 209 -1.51 9.16 -19.12
C LEU A 209 -2.32 9.44 -20.40
N THR A 210 -3.42 8.72 -20.65
CA THR A 210 -4.21 8.84 -21.89
C THR A 210 -5.60 9.47 -21.67
N GLY A 211 -6.01 9.72 -20.43
CA GLY A 211 -7.28 10.35 -20.08
C GLY A 211 -7.28 11.88 -20.10
N ASP A 212 -7.14 12.49 -21.29
CA ASP A 212 -7.94 13.64 -21.76
C ASP A 212 -7.42 14.12 -23.13
N LYS A 213 -7.85 13.43 -24.19
CA LYS A 213 -8.04 14.02 -25.51
C LYS A 213 -9.36 13.50 -26.06
N SER A 214 -10.46 14.12 -25.67
CA SER A 214 -11.73 14.06 -26.39
C SER A 214 -12.38 15.44 -26.34
#